data_AF-A0A1I6R8S7-F1
#
_entry.id   AF-A0A1I6R8S7-F1
#
_cell.length_a   1.000
_cell.length_b   1.000
_cell.length_c   1.000
_cell.angle_alpha   90.00
_cell.angle_beta   90.00
_cell.angle_gamma   90.00
#
_symmetry.space_group_name_H-M   'P 1'
#
loop_
_entity.id
_entity.type
_entity.pdbx_description
1 polymer ?
#
loop_
_entity_poly.entity_id
_entity_poly.type
_entity_poly.pdbx_seq_one_letter_code
_entity_poly.pdbx_strand_id
1 'polypeptide(L)'
;MKTIRYLFCISYFIGLTPSVKAQIEFETISGGYVSLESYLGIETSESFNRIRLGYKGMQVYYPNWSVIVRLLQPITPKWGNNVSGLPFPAEKISFRFTTDDNQEINLNSIAANRNPIYLKPSESIYMIQNAQYPIQVAHNDYKYANLNFTFRVDGGKYLDDYKNTNIYTLIQYDIPLLFTLYDGQGRVLATFNKTYTLAIQPKLRDGELVDVEPDFSISVLSDANIVNLLFRTQQDYQEGVSTRLNDALKINAKTGYKVRLKALSPEFLGTEGQTMELSTVGVQLMPGNGARPITQNPFLKFSTNEQIALVGQGDSQKKPQYFHMDYKAALTREQLRLVKPGSYSVSLMYLLIPR
;
A
#
# COMPACT_ATOMS: atom_id res chain seq x y z
N MET A 1 39.73 5.90 -83.86
CA MET A 1 39.41 4.67 -83.11
C MET A 1 39.67 4.92 -81.64
N LYS A 2 38.60 5.01 -80.83
CA LYS A 2 38.63 5.27 -79.39
C LYS A 2 38.63 3.93 -78.64
N THR A 3 39.61 3.67 -77.78
CA THR A 3 39.64 2.54 -76.85
C THR A 3 39.31 3.04 -75.45
N ILE A 4 38.10 2.75 -74.99
CA ILE A 4 37.61 3.03 -73.63
C ILE A 4 38.05 1.88 -72.73
N ARG A 5 38.87 2.18 -71.71
CA ARG A 5 39.20 1.26 -70.62
C ARG A 5 38.16 1.42 -69.51
N TYR A 6 37.35 0.39 -69.30
CA TYR A 6 36.42 0.32 -68.18
C TYR A 6 37.19 -0.10 -66.91
N LEU A 7 37.22 0.79 -65.93
CA LEU A 7 37.69 0.49 -64.57
C LEU A 7 36.52 -0.20 -63.83
N PHE A 8 36.72 -1.44 -63.41
CA PHE A 8 35.77 -2.19 -62.59
C PHE A 8 35.87 -1.71 -61.13
N CYS A 9 34.85 -0.99 -60.64
CA CYS A 9 34.68 -0.72 -59.21
C CYS A 9 34.04 -1.96 -58.55
N ILE A 10 34.79 -2.68 -57.72
CA ILE A 10 34.25 -3.72 -56.84
C ILE A 10 33.67 -3.00 -55.61
N SER A 11 32.35 -2.80 -55.60
CA SER A 11 31.62 -2.33 -54.41
C SER A 11 31.43 -3.50 -53.44
N TYR A 12 32.15 -3.48 -52.32
CA TYR A 12 32.00 -4.41 -51.21
C TYR A 12 30.69 -4.10 -50.46
N PHE A 13 29.61 -4.80 -50.80
CA PHE A 13 28.36 -4.76 -50.05
C PHE A 13 28.55 -5.55 -48.75
N ILE A 14 28.93 -4.86 -47.67
CA ILE A 14 28.85 -5.41 -46.31
C ILE A 14 27.36 -5.56 -46.01
N GLY A 15 26.85 -6.78 -46.13
CA GLY A 15 25.50 -7.12 -45.70
C GLY A 15 25.38 -6.89 -44.19
N LEU A 16 24.81 -5.74 -43.82
CA LEU A 16 24.27 -5.52 -42.49
C LEU A 16 23.08 -6.49 -42.32
N THR A 17 23.35 -7.68 -41.78
CA THR A 17 22.29 -8.55 -41.30
C THR A 17 21.51 -7.76 -40.25
N PRO A 18 20.17 -7.63 -40.35
CA PRO A 18 19.40 -6.94 -39.33
C PRO A 18 19.63 -7.65 -38.00
N SER A 19 20.22 -6.94 -37.03
CA SER A 19 20.27 -7.40 -35.65
C SER A 19 18.84 -7.62 -35.20
N VAL A 20 18.45 -8.88 -34.93
CA VAL A 20 17.16 -9.18 -34.32
C VAL A 20 17.21 -8.58 -32.92
N LYS A 21 16.59 -7.40 -32.76
CA LYS A 21 16.45 -6.76 -31.45
C LYS A 21 15.73 -7.74 -30.52
N ALA A 22 16.22 -7.88 -29.30
CA ALA A 22 15.55 -8.61 -28.24
C ALA A 22 14.08 -8.19 -28.14
N GLN A 23 13.16 -9.15 -28.13
CA GLN A 23 11.74 -8.89 -27.98
C GLN A 23 11.29 -9.43 -26.63
N ILE A 24 10.70 -8.56 -25.82
CA ILE A 24 9.98 -8.94 -24.60
C ILE A 24 8.50 -8.83 -24.89
N GLU A 25 7.81 -9.95 -24.68
CA GLU A 25 6.37 -10.05 -24.66
C GLU A 25 5.92 -10.00 -23.19
N PHE A 26 5.01 -9.09 -22.88
CA PHE A 26 4.44 -8.93 -21.56
C PHE A 26 2.93 -8.79 -21.69
N GLU A 27 2.21 -9.77 -21.16
CA GLU A 27 0.75 -9.80 -21.18
C GLU A 27 0.17 -10.21 -19.83
N THR A 28 -1.00 -9.65 -19.51
CA THR A 28 -1.83 -10.12 -18.39
C THR A 28 -3.04 -10.85 -18.93
N ILE A 29 -3.04 -12.18 -18.82
CA ILE A 29 -4.20 -13.03 -19.17
C ILE A 29 -5.12 -13.07 -17.95
N SER A 30 -6.38 -12.71 -18.12
CA SER A 30 -7.37 -12.89 -17.05
C SER A 30 -8.79 -13.02 -17.56
N GLY A 31 -9.65 -13.65 -16.74
CA GLY A 31 -11.09 -13.73 -16.95
C GLY A 31 -11.78 -12.37 -16.97
N GLY A 32 -11.14 -11.31 -16.44
CA GLY A 32 -11.56 -9.91 -16.54
C GLY A 32 -12.82 -9.54 -15.77
N TYR A 33 -13.72 -10.47 -15.49
CA TYR A 33 -14.98 -10.25 -14.79
C TYR A 33 -14.98 -10.89 -13.40
N VAL A 34 -15.36 -10.12 -12.38
CA VAL A 34 -15.45 -10.55 -10.98
C VAL A 34 -16.85 -10.22 -10.45
N SER A 35 -17.59 -11.23 -9.97
CA SER A 35 -18.92 -11.06 -9.37
C SER A 35 -18.81 -11.07 -7.85
N LEU A 36 -19.16 -9.97 -7.19
CA LEU A 36 -19.17 -9.84 -5.73
C LEU A 36 -20.60 -10.05 -5.21
N GLU A 37 -20.75 -11.07 -4.38
CA GLU A 37 -22.07 -11.57 -3.91
C GLU A 37 -22.18 -11.69 -2.39
N SER A 38 -21.15 -11.29 -1.65
CA SER A 38 -21.05 -11.41 -0.20
C SER A 38 -20.39 -10.17 0.39
N TYR A 39 -20.83 -9.78 1.59
CA TYR A 39 -20.15 -8.75 2.37
C TYR A 39 -18.78 -9.19 2.89
N LEU A 40 -18.43 -10.47 2.84
CA LEU A 40 -17.08 -10.95 3.18
C LEU A 40 -16.05 -10.65 2.09
N GLY A 41 -16.48 -10.05 0.97
CA GLY A 41 -15.65 -9.73 -0.17
C GLY A 41 -15.53 -10.91 -1.13
N ILE A 42 -14.51 -10.88 -1.98
CA ILE A 42 -14.22 -11.96 -2.93
C ILE A 42 -12.74 -12.03 -3.20
N GLU A 43 -12.21 -13.25 -3.32
CA GLU A 43 -10.91 -13.52 -3.91
C GLU A 43 -11.09 -14.51 -5.07
N THR A 44 -10.49 -14.20 -6.22
CA THR A 44 -10.56 -15.07 -7.40
C THR A 44 -9.72 -16.33 -7.23
N SER A 45 -9.92 -17.34 -8.09
CA SER A 45 -9.06 -18.53 -8.11
C SER A 45 -7.59 -18.19 -8.36
N GLU A 46 -6.69 -19.08 -7.93
CA GLU A 46 -5.24 -18.87 -7.99
C GLU A 46 -4.71 -18.58 -9.40
N SER A 47 -5.36 -19.10 -10.44
CA SER A 47 -4.97 -18.94 -11.85
C SER A 47 -5.82 -17.91 -12.60
N PHE A 48 -6.66 -17.14 -11.90
CA PHE A 48 -7.57 -16.17 -12.52
C PHE A 48 -6.83 -15.08 -13.31
N ASN A 49 -5.66 -14.64 -12.83
CA ASN A 49 -4.75 -13.81 -13.58
C ASN A 49 -3.40 -14.47 -13.76
N ARG A 50 -2.73 -14.10 -14.84
CA ARG A 50 -1.37 -14.53 -15.16
C ARG A 50 -0.59 -13.41 -15.81
N ILE A 51 0.57 -13.09 -15.27
CA ILE A 51 1.61 -12.35 -15.98
C ILE A 51 2.41 -13.37 -16.79
N ARG A 52 2.44 -13.20 -18.11
CA ARG A 52 3.36 -13.96 -18.97
C ARG A 52 4.50 -13.05 -19.40
N LEU A 53 5.72 -13.50 -19.14
CA LEU A 53 6.96 -12.88 -19.60
C LEU A 53 7.53 -13.76 -20.70
N GLY A 54 7.31 -13.41 -21.97
CA GLY A 54 7.97 -14.05 -23.11
C GLY A 54 9.21 -13.26 -23.52
N TYR A 55 10.32 -13.94 -23.84
CA TYR A 55 11.54 -13.26 -24.21
C TYR A 55 12.36 -14.07 -25.22
N LYS A 56 12.82 -13.39 -26.27
CA LYS A 56 13.55 -13.98 -27.40
C LYS A 56 14.59 -13.01 -27.96
N GLY A 57 15.69 -13.55 -28.45
CA GLY A 57 16.71 -12.81 -29.19
C GLY A 57 18.12 -13.28 -28.82
N MET A 58 19.13 -12.55 -29.27
CA MET A 58 20.52 -12.79 -28.89
C MET A 58 20.93 -11.82 -27.78
N GLN A 59 21.66 -12.32 -26.77
CA GLN A 59 22.24 -11.52 -25.68
C GLN A 59 21.23 -10.65 -24.92
N VAL A 60 20.07 -11.24 -24.58
CA VAL A 60 19.10 -10.57 -23.71
C VAL A 60 19.60 -10.70 -22.27
N TYR A 61 19.74 -9.58 -21.56
CA TYR A 61 20.11 -9.59 -20.14
C TYR A 61 19.56 -8.33 -19.45
N TYR A 62 18.49 -8.50 -18.68
CA TYR A 62 17.90 -7.45 -17.85
C TYR A 62 17.93 -7.89 -16.38
N PRO A 63 18.96 -7.52 -15.61
CA PRO A 63 18.99 -7.75 -14.17
C PRO A 63 18.11 -6.70 -13.46
N ASN A 64 17.69 -7.02 -12.23
CA ASN A 64 16.95 -6.10 -11.34
C ASN A 64 15.69 -5.49 -11.98
N TRP A 65 15.07 -6.19 -12.92
CA TRP A 65 13.84 -5.73 -13.56
C TRP A 65 12.69 -5.64 -12.54
N SER A 66 11.70 -4.81 -12.85
CA SER A 66 10.57 -4.56 -11.95
C SER A 66 9.25 -4.50 -12.74
N VAL A 67 8.16 -4.93 -12.10
CA VAL A 67 6.80 -4.77 -12.63
C VAL A 67 6.02 -3.87 -11.69
N ILE A 68 5.46 -2.82 -12.26
CA ILE A 68 4.64 -1.84 -11.56
C ILE A 68 3.22 -1.89 -12.12
N VAL A 69 2.23 -1.77 -11.23
CA VAL A 69 0.83 -1.58 -11.59
C VAL A 69 0.36 -0.20 -11.14
N ARG A 70 -0.45 0.47 -11.96
CA ARG A 70 -1.12 1.71 -11.56
C ARG A 70 -2.57 1.73 -12.05
N LEU A 71 -3.42 2.40 -11.28
CA LEU A 71 -4.78 2.71 -11.68
C LEU A 71 -4.77 3.91 -12.64
N LEU A 72 -5.43 3.78 -13.79
CA LEU A 72 -5.43 4.82 -14.84
C LEU A 72 -6.40 5.97 -14.56
N GLN A 73 -7.52 5.68 -13.89
CA GLN A 73 -8.55 6.65 -13.52
C GLN A 73 -9.34 6.13 -12.31
N PRO A 74 -10.07 7.00 -11.57
CA PRO A 74 -10.95 6.57 -10.49
C PRO A 74 -11.94 5.48 -10.92
N ILE A 75 -12.24 4.53 -10.03
CA ILE A 75 -13.11 3.38 -10.33
C ILE A 75 -14.57 3.84 -10.25
N THR A 76 -15.12 4.33 -11.36
CA THR A 76 -16.50 4.79 -11.44
C THR A 76 -17.44 3.70 -11.96
N PRO A 77 -18.74 3.76 -11.63
CA PRO A 77 -19.72 2.87 -12.25
C PRO A 77 -19.68 2.98 -13.78
N LYS A 78 -19.51 1.84 -14.45
CA LYS A 78 -19.74 1.69 -15.89
C LYS A 78 -21.23 1.62 -16.20
N TRP A 79 -21.97 0.92 -15.34
CA TRP A 79 -23.41 0.74 -15.43
C TRP A 79 -24.04 0.72 -14.04
N GLY A 80 -25.16 1.43 -13.87
CA GLY A 80 -25.79 1.68 -12.58
C GLY A 80 -25.29 2.95 -11.89
N ASN A 81 -25.98 3.38 -10.83
CA ASN A 81 -25.57 4.52 -10.03
C ASN A 81 -25.39 4.04 -8.60
N ASN A 82 -24.23 4.28 -7.98
CA ASN A 82 -24.02 3.81 -6.62
C ASN A 82 -24.66 4.72 -5.57
N VAL A 83 -24.85 4.19 -4.37
CA VAL A 83 -25.51 4.90 -3.26
C VAL A 83 -24.69 6.12 -2.81
N SER A 84 -23.36 6.01 -2.73
CA SER A 84 -22.49 7.11 -2.26
C SER A 84 -22.30 8.25 -3.26
N GLY A 85 -22.45 7.99 -4.57
CA GLY A 85 -22.02 8.93 -5.61
C GLY A 85 -20.49 9.06 -5.75
N LEU A 86 -19.70 8.28 -5.01
CA LEU A 86 -18.23 8.34 -5.00
C LEU A 86 -17.61 7.20 -5.82
N PRO A 87 -16.37 7.33 -6.33
CA PRO A 87 -15.64 6.21 -6.92
C PRO A 87 -15.44 5.06 -5.92
N PHE A 88 -15.45 3.83 -6.41
CA PHE A 88 -15.13 2.65 -5.60
C PHE A 88 -13.70 2.77 -5.03
N PRO A 89 -13.49 2.46 -3.74
CA PRO A 89 -12.23 2.68 -3.05
C PRO A 89 -11.16 1.71 -3.60
N ALA A 90 -10.13 2.26 -4.22
CA ALA A 90 -9.06 1.47 -4.82
C ALA A 90 -8.31 0.64 -3.77
N GLU A 91 -8.13 1.19 -2.57
CA GLU A 91 -7.48 0.54 -1.42
C GLU A 91 -8.24 -0.66 -0.87
N LYS A 92 -9.44 -0.95 -1.37
CA LYS A 92 -10.17 -2.20 -1.07
C LYS A 92 -9.89 -3.31 -2.07
N ILE A 93 -9.09 -3.05 -3.09
CA ILE A 93 -8.71 -4.02 -4.11
C ILE A 93 -7.24 -4.38 -3.93
N SER A 94 -6.92 -5.68 -3.93
CA SER A 94 -5.55 -6.17 -3.84
C SER A 94 -5.24 -7.29 -4.82
N PHE A 95 -3.94 -7.45 -5.08
CA PHE A 95 -3.39 -8.56 -5.83
C PHE A 95 -2.46 -9.40 -4.97
N ARG A 96 -2.39 -10.70 -5.24
CA ARG A 96 -1.44 -11.59 -4.55
C ARG A 96 -0.92 -12.67 -5.48
N PHE A 97 0.40 -12.80 -5.60
CA PHE A 97 0.99 -13.91 -6.33
C PHE A 97 0.70 -15.24 -5.66
N THR A 98 0.35 -16.25 -6.45
CA THR A 98 -0.07 -17.57 -5.98
C THR A 98 0.90 -18.65 -6.47
N THR A 99 0.79 -19.00 -7.74
CA THR A 99 1.50 -20.12 -8.37
C THR A 99 2.30 -19.64 -9.57
N ASP A 100 3.23 -20.48 -10.03
CA ASP A 100 3.98 -20.28 -11.25
C ASP A 100 4.13 -21.62 -11.98
N ASP A 101 4.72 -21.59 -13.17
CA ASP A 101 5.01 -22.76 -14.00
C ASP A 101 6.39 -23.38 -13.74
N ASN A 102 7.02 -23.03 -12.61
CA ASN A 102 8.32 -23.54 -12.15
C ASN A 102 9.44 -23.45 -13.20
N GLN A 103 9.40 -22.41 -14.05
CA GLN A 103 10.47 -22.08 -14.99
C GLN A 103 11.63 -21.39 -14.26
N GLU A 104 12.71 -21.05 -14.99
CA GLU A 104 13.87 -20.34 -14.43
C GLU A 104 13.47 -19.04 -13.70
N ILE A 105 12.60 -18.25 -14.35
CA ILE A 105 11.87 -17.16 -13.69
C ILE A 105 10.63 -17.80 -13.05
N ASN A 106 10.64 -17.89 -11.72
CA ASN A 106 9.53 -18.32 -10.90
C ASN A 106 9.43 -17.40 -9.67
N LEU A 107 8.36 -17.53 -8.88
CA LEU A 107 8.10 -16.62 -7.77
C LEU A 107 9.21 -16.61 -6.72
N ASN A 108 9.90 -17.74 -6.52
CA ASN A 108 11.02 -17.83 -5.59
C ASN A 108 12.29 -17.21 -6.18
N SER A 109 12.62 -17.48 -7.44
CA SER A 109 13.85 -16.98 -8.07
C SER A 109 13.87 -15.47 -8.22
N ILE A 110 12.70 -14.83 -8.36
CA ILE A 110 12.57 -13.37 -8.42
C ILE A 110 12.34 -12.72 -7.05
N ALA A 111 12.27 -13.51 -5.97
CA ALA A 111 11.89 -13.07 -4.62
C ALA A 111 10.55 -12.29 -4.60
N ALA A 112 9.53 -12.83 -5.26
CA ALA A 112 8.22 -12.18 -5.35
C ALA A 112 7.58 -12.01 -3.97
N ASN A 113 7.00 -10.83 -3.72
CA ASN A 113 6.18 -10.60 -2.54
C ASN A 113 4.86 -11.39 -2.65
N ARG A 114 4.60 -12.28 -1.68
CA ARG A 114 3.37 -13.09 -1.62
C ARG A 114 2.30 -12.51 -0.69
N ASN A 115 2.54 -11.33 -0.10
CA ASN A 115 1.51 -10.61 0.65
C ASN A 115 0.55 -9.86 -0.30
N PRO A 116 -0.67 -9.54 0.15
CA PRO A 116 -1.58 -8.70 -0.62
C PRO A 116 -0.95 -7.33 -0.95
N ILE A 117 -1.05 -6.95 -2.23
CA ILE A 117 -0.57 -5.69 -2.79
C ILE A 117 -1.81 -4.86 -3.11
N TYR A 118 -2.10 -3.90 -2.24
CA TYR A 118 -3.27 -3.03 -2.35
C TYR A 118 -3.09 -1.98 -3.42
N LEU A 119 -4.12 -1.80 -4.25
CA LEU A 119 -4.20 -0.66 -5.15
C LEU A 119 -4.31 0.63 -4.35
N LYS A 120 -3.86 1.73 -4.96
CA LYS A 120 -3.92 3.06 -4.35
C LYS A 120 -4.36 4.07 -5.40
N PRO A 121 -5.20 5.06 -5.03
CA PRO A 121 -5.56 6.14 -5.93
C PRO A 121 -4.31 6.90 -6.40
N SER A 122 -4.17 7.08 -7.71
CA SER A 122 -3.12 7.92 -8.33
C SER A 122 -1.66 7.55 -8.02
N GLU A 123 -1.39 6.37 -7.44
CA GLU A 123 -0.04 5.88 -7.16
C GLU A 123 0.32 4.68 -8.06
N SER A 124 1.62 4.53 -8.30
CA SER A 124 2.20 3.36 -8.96
C SER A 124 2.78 2.44 -7.89
N ILE A 125 2.45 1.16 -7.96
CA ILE A 125 2.79 0.18 -6.93
C ILE A 125 3.61 -0.95 -7.53
N TYR A 126 4.67 -1.35 -6.84
CA TYR A 126 5.46 -2.50 -7.26
C TYR A 126 4.69 -3.79 -7.01
N MET A 127 4.50 -4.57 -8.08
CA MET A 127 4.16 -5.99 -7.97
C MET A 127 5.42 -6.83 -7.80
N ILE A 128 6.45 -6.52 -8.60
CA ILE A 128 7.78 -7.13 -8.50
C ILE A 128 8.76 -5.97 -8.42
N GLN A 129 9.57 -5.94 -7.36
CA GLN A 129 10.58 -4.90 -7.14
C GLN A 129 11.95 -5.55 -7.18
N ASN A 130 12.82 -5.10 -8.10
CA ASN A 130 14.21 -5.54 -8.21
C ASN A 130 14.35 -7.07 -8.20
N ALA A 131 13.82 -7.72 -9.23
CA ALA A 131 13.83 -9.18 -9.35
C ALA A 131 15.25 -9.75 -9.23
N GLN A 132 15.39 -10.78 -8.40
CA GLN A 132 16.70 -11.41 -8.09
C GLN A 132 17.22 -12.32 -9.21
N TYR A 133 16.33 -12.78 -10.09
CA TYR A 133 16.72 -13.53 -11.29
C TYR A 133 16.55 -12.65 -12.54
N PRO A 134 17.58 -12.53 -13.40
CA PRO A 134 17.54 -11.67 -14.58
C PRO A 134 16.64 -12.27 -15.69
N ILE A 135 16.01 -11.42 -16.48
CA ILE A 135 15.47 -11.86 -17.79
C ILE A 135 16.68 -12.06 -18.71
N GLN A 136 16.96 -13.31 -19.07
CA GLN A 136 18.17 -13.64 -19.83
C GLN A 136 17.98 -14.71 -20.92
N VAL A 137 18.59 -14.47 -22.08
CA VAL A 137 18.75 -15.47 -23.15
C VAL A 137 20.14 -15.34 -23.77
N ALA A 138 20.90 -16.44 -23.77
CA ALA A 138 22.25 -16.49 -24.34
C ALA A 138 22.25 -16.75 -25.86
N HIS A 139 21.36 -17.64 -26.34
CA HIS A 139 21.22 -18.03 -27.75
C HIS A 139 19.87 -17.57 -28.30
N ASN A 140 19.59 -17.80 -29.59
CA ASN A 140 18.32 -17.39 -30.22
C ASN A 140 17.12 -18.29 -29.82
N ASP A 141 16.97 -18.54 -28.52
CA ASP A 141 15.90 -19.34 -27.94
C ASP A 141 14.70 -18.46 -27.60
N TYR A 142 13.51 -19.05 -27.60
CA TYR A 142 12.31 -18.45 -27.04
C TYR A 142 12.07 -19.08 -25.66
N LYS A 143 12.07 -18.25 -24.63
CA LYS A 143 11.74 -18.64 -23.26
C LYS A 143 10.51 -17.87 -22.79
N TYR A 144 9.79 -18.45 -21.84
CA TYR A 144 8.71 -17.76 -21.17
C TYR A 144 8.64 -18.14 -19.69
N ALA A 145 7.95 -17.32 -18.90
CA ALA A 145 7.57 -17.63 -17.54
C ALA A 145 6.14 -17.15 -17.27
N ASN A 146 5.40 -17.91 -16.49
CA ASN A 146 4.02 -17.60 -16.11
C ASN A 146 3.93 -17.43 -14.59
N LEU A 147 3.52 -16.24 -14.16
CA LEU A 147 3.33 -15.90 -12.76
C LEU A 147 1.85 -15.62 -12.52
N ASN A 148 1.16 -16.52 -11.81
CA ASN A 148 -0.26 -16.37 -11.52
C ASN A 148 -0.49 -15.52 -10.27
N PHE A 149 -1.60 -14.78 -10.26
CA PHE A 149 -1.98 -13.95 -9.12
C PHE A 149 -3.50 -13.83 -8.99
N THR A 150 -3.98 -13.65 -7.76
CA THR A 150 -5.39 -13.42 -7.48
C THR A 150 -5.75 -11.94 -7.56
N PHE A 151 -7.01 -11.68 -7.87
CA PHE A 151 -7.67 -10.39 -7.67
C PHE A 151 -8.57 -10.55 -6.44
N ARG A 152 -8.51 -9.59 -5.51
CA ARG A 152 -9.31 -9.61 -4.29
C ARG A 152 -9.98 -8.27 -4.04
N VAL A 153 -11.25 -8.32 -3.62
CA VAL A 153 -11.97 -7.19 -3.00
C VAL A 153 -12.18 -7.51 -1.54
N ASP A 154 -11.75 -6.61 -0.65
CA ASP A 154 -11.93 -6.78 0.78
C ASP A 154 -13.41 -6.68 1.18
N GLY A 155 -13.82 -7.53 2.12
CA GLY A 155 -15.15 -7.48 2.70
C GLY A 155 -15.38 -6.29 3.62
N GLY A 156 -16.65 -5.99 3.89
CA GLY A 156 -17.09 -5.05 4.90
C GLY A 156 -18.40 -4.36 4.54
N LYS A 157 -19.01 -3.76 5.56
CA LYS A 157 -20.27 -3.01 5.44
C LYS A 157 -20.20 -1.87 4.41
N TYR A 158 -19.01 -1.29 4.18
CA TYR A 158 -18.80 -0.22 3.21
C TYR A 158 -19.34 -0.57 1.81
N LEU A 159 -19.44 -1.85 1.46
CA LEU A 159 -20.04 -2.31 0.20
C LEU A 159 -21.49 -1.84 0.01
N ASP A 160 -22.22 -1.51 1.09
CA ASP A 160 -23.56 -0.91 1.03
C ASP A 160 -23.57 0.38 0.19
N ASP A 161 -22.55 1.21 0.39
CA ASP A 161 -22.40 2.52 -0.26
C ASP A 161 -22.06 2.41 -1.75
N TYR A 162 -21.65 1.22 -2.19
CA TYR A 162 -21.19 0.93 -3.54
C TYR A 162 -22.10 -0.02 -4.32
N LYS A 163 -23.24 -0.45 -3.75
CA LYS A 163 -24.32 -1.09 -4.50
C LYS A 163 -25.08 -0.08 -5.37
N ASN A 164 -25.85 -0.59 -6.33
CA ASN A 164 -26.74 0.24 -7.14
C ASN A 164 -27.84 0.88 -6.26
N THR A 165 -28.21 2.11 -6.57
CA THR A 165 -29.37 2.80 -5.97
C THR A 165 -30.68 2.07 -6.29
N ASN A 166 -30.77 1.45 -7.46
CA ASN A 166 -31.83 0.49 -7.75
C ASN A 166 -31.50 -0.87 -7.11
N ILE A 167 -32.18 -1.16 -6.00
CA ILE A 167 -32.01 -2.36 -5.17
C ILE A 167 -32.31 -3.69 -5.87
N TYR A 168 -32.85 -3.68 -7.10
CA TYR A 168 -33.16 -4.90 -7.86
C TYR A 168 -32.14 -5.22 -8.95
N THR A 169 -31.18 -4.32 -9.19
CA THR A 169 -30.21 -4.45 -10.28
C THR A 169 -28.79 -4.42 -9.74
N LEU A 170 -27.91 -5.23 -10.33
CA LEU A 170 -26.47 -5.16 -10.03
C LEU A 170 -25.89 -3.80 -10.43
N ILE A 171 -24.64 -3.53 -10.07
CA ILE A 171 -23.86 -2.39 -10.54
C ILE A 171 -22.52 -2.92 -11.08
N GLN A 172 -21.99 -2.31 -12.14
CA GLN A 172 -20.70 -2.69 -12.69
C GLN A 172 -19.72 -1.53 -12.61
N TYR A 173 -18.51 -1.81 -12.18
CA TYR A 173 -17.38 -0.88 -12.14
C TYR A 173 -16.31 -1.34 -13.11
N ASP A 174 -15.71 -0.40 -13.84
CA ASP A 174 -14.51 -0.67 -14.63
C ASP A 174 -13.27 -0.23 -13.83
N ILE A 175 -12.29 -1.13 -13.74
CA ILE A 175 -11.03 -0.94 -13.01
C ILE A 175 -9.89 -1.00 -14.04
N PRO A 176 -9.53 0.13 -14.65
CA PRO A 176 -8.53 0.19 -15.71
C PRO A 176 -7.13 0.30 -15.11
N LEU A 177 -6.31 -0.71 -15.35
CA LEU A 177 -4.95 -0.81 -14.84
C LEU A 177 -3.95 -0.76 -15.98
N LEU A 178 -2.82 -0.11 -15.72
CA LEU A 178 -1.62 -0.21 -16.54
C LEU A 178 -0.55 -0.96 -15.77
N PHE A 179 -0.08 -2.06 -16.34
CA PHE A 179 1.09 -2.80 -15.91
C PHE A 179 2.28 -2.34 -16.75
N THR A 180 3.41 -2.06 -16.11
CA THR A 180 4.63 -1.63 -16.80
C THR A 180 5.82 -2.45 -16.31
N LEU A 181 6.54 -3.05 -17.26
CA LEU A 181 7.80 -3.74 -17.03
C LEU A 181 8.94 -2.75 -17.25
N TYR A 182 9.84 -2.67 -16.28
CA TYR A 182 11.03 -1.83 -16.30
C TYR A 182 12.30 -2.68 -16.22
N ASP A 183 13.38 -2.21 -16.85
CA ASP A 183 14.71 -2.71 -16.55
C ASP A 183 15.27 -2.16 -15.23
N GLY A 184 16.43 -2.66 -14.81
CA GLY A 184 17.11 -2.21 -13.59
C GLY A 184 17.59 -0.76 -13.61
N GLN A 185 17.48 -0.05 -14.73
CA GLN A 185 17.79 1.37 -14.86
C GLN A 185 16.52 2.24 -14.89
N GLY A 186 15.33 1.65 -14.74
CA GLY A 186 14.05 2.36 -14.76
C GLY A 186 13.57 2.71 -16.16
N ARG A 187 14.12 2.11 -17.22
CA ARG A 187 13.59 2.28 -18.59
C ARG A 187 12.45 1.30 -18.83
N VAL A 188 11.40 1.78 -19.50
CA VAL A 188 10.24 0.96 -19.85
C VAL A 188 10.66 -0.07 -20.91
N LEU A 189 10.47 -1.35 -20.58
CA LEU A 189 10.64 -2.47 -21.51
C LEU A 189 9.34 -2.83 -22.20
N ALA A 190 8.22 -2.83 -21.47
CA ALA A 190 6.90 -3.12 -22.01
C ALA A 190 5.78 -2.54 -21.14
N THR A 191 4.61 -2.35 -21.73
CA THR A 191 3.39 -1.87 -21.06
C THR A 191 2.20 -2.71 -21.48
N PHE A 192 1.29 -3.01 -20.54
CA PHE A 192 0.06 -3.74 -20.81
C PHE A 192 -1.13 -3.11 -20.08
N ASN A 193 -2.17 -2.73 -20.82
CA ASN A 193 -3.41 -2.21 -20.26
C ASN A 193 -4.40 -3.35 -20.03
N LYS A 194 -5.02 -3.40 -18.85
CA LYS A 194 -6.09 -4.34 -18.53
C LYS A 194 -7.19 -3.65 -17.76
N THR A 195 -8.41 -3.74 -18.26
CA THR A 195 -9.60 -3.32 -17.51
C THR A 195 -10.28 -4.55 -16.92
N TYR A 196 -10.48 -4.53 -15.60
CA TYR A 196 -11.34 -5.49 -14.92
C TYR A 196 -12.74 -4.92 -14.76
N THR A 197 -13.75 -5.78 -14.84
CA THR A 197 -15.13 -5.44 -14.51
C THR A 197 -15.48 -6.10 -13.18
N LEU A 198 -15.78 -5.28 -12.18
CA LEU A 198 -16.33 -5.72 -10.90
C LEU A 198 -17.84 -5.52 -10.94
N ALA A 199 -18.60 -6.61 -10.85
CA ALA A 199 -20.05 -6.58 -10.73
C ALA A 199 -20.46 -6.84 -9.27
N ILE A 200 -21.17 -5.90 -8.66
CA ILE A 200 -21.69 -6.06 -7.29
C ILE A 200 -23.17 -6.41 -7.39
N GLN A 201 -23.55 -7.57 -6.84
CA GLN A 201 -24.95 -8.01 -6.86
C GLN A 201 -25.85 -7.13 -5.99
N PRO A 202 -27.13 -6.97 -6.35
CA PRO A 202 -28.06 -6.13 -5.60
C PRO A 202 -28.27 -6.61 -4.16
N LYS A 203 -28.18 -7.93 -3.94
CA LYS A 203 -28.25 -8.57 -2.63
C LYS A 203 -26.93 -9.28 -2.37
N LEU A 204 -26.22 -8.83 -1.34
CA LEU A 204 -25.02 -9.49 -0.84
C LEU A 204 -25.41 -10.39 0.35
N ARG A 205 -24.77 -11.55 0.42
CA ARG A 205 -24.88 -12.51 1.52
C ARG A 205 -24.00 -12.09 2.70
N ASP A 206 -24.19 -12.73 3.85
CA ASP A 206 -23.32 -12.59 5.04
C ASP A 206 -23.33 -11.19 5.68
N GLY A 207 -24.43 -10.44 5.51
CA GLY A 207 -24.58 -9.08 6.06
C GLY A 207 -24.52 -9.08 7.59
N GLU A 208 -25.07 -10.11 8.22
CA GLU A 208 -25.03 -10.32 9.67
C GLU A 208 -23.62 -10.50 10.23
N LEU A 209 -22.66 -10.94 9.41
CA LEU A 209 -21.26 -11.14 9.81
C LEU A 209 -20.42 -9.86 9.71
N VAL A 210 -20.91 -8.84 8.99
CA VAL A 210 -20.24 -7.53 8.86
C VAL A 210 -20.95 -6.39 9.59
N ASP A 211 -22.21 -6.60 10.00
CA ASP A 211 -22.97 -5.69 10.86
C ASP A 211 -22.61 -5.83 12.35
N VAL A 212 -21.59 -6.62 12.68
CA VAL A 212 -21.05 -6.71 14.03
C VAL A 212 -20.16 -5.48 14.28
N GLU A 213 -20.78 -4.43 14.81
CA GLU A 213 -20.05 -3.30 15.38
C GLU A 213 -19.10 -3.87 16.45
N PRO A 214 -17.77 -3.76 16.26
CA PRO A 214 -16.84 -4.48 17.11
C PRO A 214 -17.03 -4.03 18.55
N ASP A 215 -17.07 -4.98 19.49
CA ASP A 215 -17.26 -4.70 20.91
C ASP A 215 -16.20 -3.70 21.45
N PHE A 216 -15.08 -3.58 20.73
CA PHE A 216 -13.98 -2.65 20.99
C PHE A 216 -13.43 -2.08 19.68
N SER A 217 -13.27 -0.76 19.58
CA SER A 217 -12.55 -0.13 18.48
C SER A 217 -11.73 1.06 18.98
N ILE A 218 -10.61 1.32 18.29
CA ILE A 218 -9.71 2.44 18.53
C ILE A 218 -9.40 3.11 17.20
N SER A 219 -9.39 4.44 17.18
CA SER A 219 -9.05 5.21 15.99
C SER A 219 -8.32 6.48 16.38
N VAL A 220 -7.18 6.74 15.72
CA VAL A 220 -6.48 8.02 15.79
C VAL A 220 -7.06 8.91 14.70
N LEU A 221 -7.56 10.09 15.06
CA LEU A 221 -8.21 11.00 14.10
C LEU A 221 -7.15 11.73 13.24
N SER A 222 -7.50 12.09 12.00
CA SER A 222 -6.58 12.60 10.97
C SER A 222 -5.71 13.77 11.41
N ASP A 223 -6.24 14.62 12.28
CA ASP A 223 -5.59 15.84 12.75
C ASP A 223 -4.50 15.55 13.79
N ALA A 224 -4.37 14.29 14.23
CA ALA A 224 -3.37 13.84 15.19
C ALA A 224 -2.07 13.32 14.56
N ASN A 225 -1.95 13.36 13.22
CA ASN A 225 -0.80 12.80 12.50
C ASN A 225 0.42 13.74 12.42
N ILE A 226 0.22 15.04 12.68
CA ILE A 226 1.29 16.05 12.66
C ILE A 226 1.28 16.81 13.99
N VAL A 227 2.42 16.84 14.67
CA VAL A 227 2.57 17.48 15.98
C VAL A 227 3.67 18.52 15.91
N ASN A 228 3.32 19.78 16.17
CA ASN A 228 4.27 20.89 16.18
C ASN A 228 4.74 21.19 17.62
N LEU A 229 6.01 20.95 17.90
CA LEU A 229 6.67 21.23 19.18
C LEU A 229 7.74 22.30 18.94
N LEU A 230 7.46 23.53 19.39
CA LEU A 230 8.24 24.72 19.02
C LEU A 230 9.05 25.25 20.20
N PHE A 231 10.37 25.08 20.16
CA PHE A 231 11.31 25.69 21.10
C PHE A 231 11.71 27.08 20.60
N ARG A 232 11.31 28.15 21.32
CA ARG A 232 11.56 29.55 20.95
C ARG A 232 12.33 30.32 22.01
N THR A 233 12.05 30.06 23.28
CA THR A 233 12.63 30.79 24.41
C THR A 233 13.65 29.96 25.16
N GLN A 234 14.52 30.61 25.93
CA GLN A 234 15.46 29.90 26.82
C GLN A 234 14.72 29.00 27.82
N GLN A 235 13.53 29.40 28.27
CA GLN A 235 12.70 28.61 29.16
C GLN A 235 12.20 27.33 28.48
N ASP A 236 11.81 27.40 27.19
CA ASP A 236 11.40 26.23 26.41
C ASP A 236 12.51 25.17 26.37
N TYR A 237 13.78 25.59 26.24
CA TYR A 237 14.94 24.70 26.25
C TYR A 237 15.28 24.15 27.65
N GLN A 238 14.81 24.79 28.72
CA GLN A 238 15.01 24.33 30.10
C GLN A 238 13.88 23.41 30.59
N GLU A 239 12.63 23.74 30.27
CA GLU A 239 11.44 23.08 30.81
C GLU A 239 10.79 22.09 29.82
N GLY A 240 11.16 22.20 28.55
CA GLY A 240 10.52 21.51 27.45
C GLY A 240 9.31 22.27 26.91
N VAL A 241 8.72 21.74 25.84
CA VAL A 241 7.52 22.29 25.20
C VAL A 241 6.43 21.23 25.14
N SER A 242 5.18 21.67 25.20
CA SER A 242 4.02 20.79 25.11
C SER A 242 2.98 21.31 24.13
N THR A 243 2.26 20.39 23.52
CA THR A 243 1.10 20.71 22.68
C THR A 243 0.00 19.68 22.92
N ARG A 244 -1.26 20.11 22.78
CA ARG A 244 -2.43 19.26 22.97
C ARG A 244 -3.17 19.12 21.65
N LEU A 245 -3.49 17.88 21.30
CA LEU A 245 -4.41 17.56 20.22
C LEU A 245 -5.77 17.19 20.84
N ASN A 246 -6.77 18.04 20.59
CA ASN A 246 -8.10 17.84 21.15
C ASN A 246 -8.82 16.67 20.46
N ASP A 247 -9.55 15.87 21.24
CA ASP A 247 -10.27 14.66 20.83
C ASP A 247 -9.56 13.76 19.80
N ALA A 248 -8.22 13.69 19.87
CA ALA A 248 -7.36 13.05 18.87
C ALA A 248 -7.44 11.52 18.84
N LEU A 249 -7.91 10.89 19.92
CA LEU A 249 -8.14 9.44 19.99
C LEU A 249 -9.61 9.16 20.26
N LYS A 250 -10.22 8.31 19.45
CA LYS A 250 -11.57 7.80 19.63
C LYS A 250 -11.52 6.33 20.05
N ILE A 251 -12.25 5.99 21.11
CA ILE A 251 -12.42 4.61 21.60
C ILE A 251 -13.91 4.31 21.75
N ASN A 252 -14.34 3.18 21.20
CA ASN A 252 -15.63 2.56 21.52
C ASN A 252 -15.33 1.27 22.28
N ALA A 253 -15.98 1.05 23.42
CA ALA A 253 -15.72 -0.12 24.25
C ALA A 253 -16.98 -0.52 25.03
N LYS A 254 -17.31 -1.80 24.95
CA LYS A 254 -18.46 -2.40 25.64
C LYS A 254 -18.18 -2.70 27.12
N THR A 255 -16.95 -3.05 27.48
CA THR A 255 -16.49 -3.21 28.88
C THR A 255 -15.27 -2.34 29.17
N GLY A 256 -14.69 -2.45 30.35
CA GLY A 256 -13.41 -1.83 30.67
C GLY A 256 -12.33 -2.19 29.65
N TYR A 257 -11.32 -1.33 29.52
CA TYR A 257 -10.27 -1.51 28.53
C TYR A 257 -8.94 -0.93 29.00
N LYS A 258 -7.90 -1.31 28.27
CA LYS A 258 -6.54 -0.80 28.43
C LYS A 258 -5.95 -0.50 27.06
N VAL A 259 -5.41 0.70 26.90
CA VAL A 259 -4.63 1.10 25.72
C VAL A 259 -3.16 0.89 26.03
N ARG A 260 -2.47 0.17 25.15
CA ARG A 260 -1.01 0.11 25.13
C ARG A 260 -0.45 0.85 23.94
N LEU A 261 0.76 1.36 24.10
CA LEU A 261 1.48 2.12 23.10
C LEU A 261 2.91 1.61 22.99
N LYS A 262 3.43 1.52 21.77
CA LYS A 262 4.86 1.37 21.48
C LYS A 262 5.22 2.03 20.15
N ALA A 263 6.47 2.44 20.00
CA ALA A 263 7.05 2.81 18.72
C ALA A 263 7.48 1.54 17.94
N LEU A 264 7.36 1.59 16.62
CA LEU A 264 7.78 0.50 15.72
C LEU A 264 9.25 0.61 15.29
N SER A 265 9.88 1.76 15.52
CA SER A 265 11.29 2.03 15.22
C SER A 265 11.98 2.58 16.46
N PRO A 266 13.28 2.31 16.66
CA PRO A 266 14.01 2.68 17.88
C PRO A 266 14.36 4.17 17.98
N GLU A 267 14.17 4.93 16.89
CA GLU A 267 14.52 6.34 16.77
C GLU A 267 13.50 7.04 15.86
N PHE A 268 13.39 8.36 16.01
CA PHE A 268 12.73 9.22 15.03
C PHE A 268 13.65 9.44 13.82
N LEU A 269 13.09 9.42 12.62
CA LEU A 269 13.81 9.68 11.37
C LEU A 269 13.49 11.07 10.83
N GLY A 270 14.53 11.86 10.63
CA GLY A 270 14.49 13.18 9.99
C GLY A 270 14.50 13.09 8.47
N THR A 271 14.04 14.14 7.80
CA THR A 271 13.94 14.20 6.32
C THR A 271 15.28 14.14 5.59
N GLU A 272 16.39 14.50 6.24
CA GLU A 272 17.73 14.46 5.65
C GLU A 272 18.60 13.35 6.26
N GLY A 273 17.96 12.32 6.83
CA GLY A 273 18.65 11.15 7.41
C GLY A 273 19.20 11.37 8.82
N GLN A 274 18.88 12.50 9.48
CA GLN A 274 19.16 12.67 10.91
C GLN A 274 18.30 11.73 11.75
N THR A 275 18.76 11.37 12.94
CA THR A 275 17.95 10.64 13.90
C THR A 275 17.80 11.39 15.22
N MET A 276 16.70 11.13 15.92
CA MET A 276 16.43 11.66 17.25
C MET A 276 15.94 10.54 18.16
N GLU A 277 16.44 10.50 19.38
CA GLU A 277 16.08 9.48 20.36
C GLU A 277 14.58 9.54 20.69
N LEU A 278 13.90 8.38 20.75
CA LEU A 278 12.47 8.31 21.05
C LEU A 278 12.09 8.96 22.37
N SER A 279 12.92 8.77 23.40
CA SER A 279 12.63 9.20 24.77
C SER A 279 12.57 10.74 24.93
N THR A 280 12.99 11.47 23.88
CA THR A 280 12.92 12.93 23.76
C THR A 280 11.48 13.43 23.76
N VAL A 281 10.55 12.64 23.21
CA VAL A 281 9.13 12.98 23.10
C VAL A 281 8.31 11.98 23.90
N GLY A 282 7.27 12.47 24.57
CA GLY A 282 6.30 11.64 25.24
C GLY A 282 4.87 12.12 25.03
N VAL A 283 3.93 11.26 25.38
CA VAL A 283 2.50 11.50 25.26
C VAL A 283 1.78 11.11 26.55
N GLN A 284 0.70 11.83 26.86
CA GLN A 284 -0.28 11.45 27.87
C GLN A 284 -1.68 11.50 27.25
N LEU A 285 -2.49 10.48 27.50
CA LEU A 285 -3.90 10.46 27.11
C LEU A 285 -4.73 11.12 28.20
N MET A 286 -5.44 12.19 27.84
CA MET A 286 -6.29 12.94 28.78
C MET A 286 -7.76 12.77 28.40
N PRO A 287 -8.68 12.70 29.39
CA PRO A 287 -10.11 12.59 29.08
C PRO A 287 -10.57 13.79 28.25
N GLY A 288 -11.23 13.50 27.13
CA GLY A 288 -11.87 14.47 26.25
C GLY A 288 -13.39 14.30 26.25
N ASN A 289 -14.03 14.58 25.12
CA ASN A 289 -15.48 14.51 25.02
C ASN A 289 -16.02 13.09 25.26
N GLY A 290 -17.07 12.95 26.07
CA GLY A 290 -17.69 11.65 26.35
C GLY A 290 -16.79 10.64 27.07
N ALA A 291 -15.60 11.03 27.51
CA ALA A 291 -14.68 10.15 28.23
C ALA A 291 -15.30 9.68 29.54
N ARG A 292 -15.18 8.37 29.80
CA ARG A 292 -15.60 7.76 31.07
C ARG A 292 -14.51 7.83 32.12
N PRO A 293 -14.81 7.50 33.39
CA PRO A 293 -13.79 7.44 34.43
C PRO A 293 -12.57 6.61 34.01
N ILE A 294 -11.42 7.25 34.16
CA ILE A 294 -10.10 6.69 33.86
C ILE A 294 -9.49 6.23 35.18
N THR A 295 -8.90 5.03 35.19
CA THR A 295 -8.16 4.51 36.35
C THR A 295 -6.66 4.82 36.26
N GLN A 296 -6.09 4.87 35.06
CA GLN A 296 -4.68 5.18 34.83
C GLN A 296 -4.48 5.91 33.51
N ASN A 297 -3.66 6.96 33.51
CA ASN A 297 -3.22 7.67 32.30
C ASN A 297 -1.84 8.32 32.51
N PRO A 298 -0.77 7.52 32.61
CA PRO A 298 0.57 8.05 32.86
C PRO A 298 1.08 8.90 31.68
N PHE A 299 1.98 9.83 31.96
CA PHE A 299 2.83 10.42 30.92
C PHE A 299 3.88 9.40 30.49
N LEU A 300 3.92 9.06 29.21
CA LEU A 300 4.81 8.06 28.63
C LEU A 300 5.83 8.71 27.71
N LYS A 301 7.12 8.53 27.98
CA LYS A 301 8.16 8.71 26.96
C LYS A 301 8.06 7.60 25.93
N PHE A 302 8.22 7.91 24.64
CA PHE A 302 8.17 6.88 23.62
C PHE A 302 9.32 5.89 23.76
N SER A 303 8.99 4.62 23.53
CA SER A 303 9.94 3.52 23.49
C SER A 303 9.42 2.42 22.58
N THR A 304 10.27 1.46 22.25
CA THR A 304 9.88 0.25 21.51
C THR A 304 9.21 -0.80 22.40
N ASN A 305 9.22 -0.60 23.72
CA ASN A 305 8.55 -1.48 24.68
C ASN A 305 7.07 -1.12 24.79
N GLU A 306 6.22 -2.14 25.01
CA GLU A 306 4.79 -1.91 25.25
C GLU A 306 4.55 -1.27 26.62
N GLN A 307 3.96 -0.07 26.61
CA GLN A 307 3.64 0.69 27.82
C GLN A 307 2.13 0.92 27.91
N ILE A 308 1.60 0.98 29.15
CA ILE A 308 0.18 1.24 29.39
C ILE A 308 -0.07 2.74 29.28
N ALA A 309 -0.77 3.16 28.23
CA ALA A 309 -1.08 4.57 27.98
C ALA A 309 -2.36 5.03 28.67
N LEU A 310 -3.34 4.12 28.81
CA LEU A 310 -4.65 4.43 29.39
C LEU A 310 -5.30 3.16 29.94
N VAL A 311 -5.99 3.27 31.07
CA VAL A 311 -6.94 2.28 31.59
C VAL A 311 -8.26 3.00 31.82
N GLY A 312 -9.30 2.61 31.08
CA GLY A 312 -10.60 3.25 31.12
C GLY A 312 -11.75 2.25 31.26
N GLN A 313 -12.96 2.80 31.42
CA GLN A 313 -14.20 2.03 31.48
C GLN A 313 -15.01 2.19 30.20
N GLY A 314 -15.69 1.13 29.78
CA GLY A 314 -16.66 1.13 28.68
C GLY A 314 -18.03 0.66 29.16
N ASP A 315 -19.08 0.98 28.40
CA ASP A 315 -20.45 0.50 28.66
C ASP A 315 -21.22 0.13 27.38
N SER A 316 -20.70 0.53 26.21
CA SER A 316 -21.39 0.34 24.95
C SER A 316 -20.43 0.56 23.79
N GLN A 317 -20.47 -0.35 22.81
CA GLN A 317 -19.76 -0.15 21.55
C GLN A 317 -20.32 1.01 20.70
N LYS A 318 -21.49 1.56 21.07
CA LYS A 318 -22.14 2.66 20.33
C LYS A 318 -21.83 4.06 20.87
N LYS A 319 -21.24 4.16 22.06
CA LYS A 319 -20.93 5.44 22.70
C LYS A 319 -19.43 5.72 22.55
N PRO A 320 -19.03 6.62 21.64
CA PRO A 320 -17.62 6.96 21.49
C PRO A 320 -17.13 7.75 22.69
N GLN A 321 -15.91 7.42 23.13
CA GLN A 321 -15.15 8.14 24.14
C GLN A 321 -13.94 8.78 23.45
N TYR A 322 -13.80 10.09 23.60
CA TYR A 322 -12.70 10.83 23.01
C TYR A 322 -11.64 11.15 24.05
N PHE A 323 -10.38 11.13 23.63
CA PHE A 323 -9.24 11.47 24.47
C PHE A 323 -8.37 12.50 23.75
N HIS A 324 -7.94 13.51 24.51
CA HIS A 324 -6.89 14.41 24.09
C HIS A 324 -5.55 13.67 24.12
N MET A 325 -4.64 14.04 23.22
CA MET A 325 -3.25 13.60 23.26
C MET A 325 -2.36 14.80 23.62
N ASP A 326 -1.77 14.75 24.80
CA ASP A 326 -0.85 15.77 25.28
C ASP A 326 0.58 15.32 25.00
N TYR A 327 1.20 15.93 24.00
CA TYR A 327 2.59 15.67 23.67
C TYR A 327 3.50 16.63 24.43
N LYS A 328 4.62 16.12 24.92
CA LYS A 328 5.69 16.94 25.50
C LYS A 328 7.03 16.48 24.98
N ALA A 329 7.88 17.43 24.60
CA ALA A 329 9.29 17.21 24.32
C ALA A 329 10.15 17.93 25.35
N ALA A 330 11.15 17.25 25.89
CA ALA A 330 12.16 17.84 26.76
C ALA A 330 13.51 17.24 26.40
N LEU A 331 14.40 18.05 25.83
CA LEU A 331 15.74 17.64 25.45
C LEU A 331 16.71 17.84 26.62
N THR A 332 17.56 16.84 26.86
CA THR A 332 18.73 17.00 27.72
C THR A 332 19.78 17.90 27.05
N ARG A 333 20.76 18.41 27.81
CA ARG A 333 21.85 19.22 27.26
C ARG A 333 22.63 18.51 26.16
N GLU A 334 22.84 17.20 26.29
CA GLU A 334 23.53 16.41 25.26
C GLU A 334 22.66 16.24 24.01
N GLN A 335 21.36 15.98 24.17
CA GLN A 335 20.42 15.88 23.04
C GLN A 335 20.29 17.21 22.29
N LEU A 336 20.31 18.36 22.97
CA LEU A 336 20.28 19.68 22.33
C LEU A 336 21.48 19.94 21.39
N ARG A 337 22.63 19.28 21.63
CA ARG A 337 23.80 19.40 20.76
C ARG A 337 23.71 18.53 19.51
N LEU A 338 22.95 17.44 19.59
CA LEU A 338 22.88 16.41 18.55
C LEU A 338 21.66 16.58 17.64
N VAL A 339 20.53 16.99 18.22
CA VAL A 339 19.27 17.14 17.48
C VAL A 339 19.29 18.42 16.66
N LYS A 340 19.08 18.28 15.34
CA LYS A 340 18.92 19.42 14.43
C LYS A 340 17.45 19.84 14.37
N PRO A 341 17.12 21.14 14.27
CA PRO A 341 15.77 21.57 13.95
C PRO A 341 15.31 20.96 12.61
N GLY A 342 14.08 20.43 12.56
CA GLY A 342 13.56 19.80 11.36
C GLY A 342 12.31 18.96 11.63
N SER A 343 11.82 18.31 10.58
CA SER A 343 10.68 17.39 10.66
C SER A 343 11.18 15.98 10.92
N TYR A 344 10.63 15.35 11.96
CA TYR A 344 10.96 13.99 12.39
C TYR A 344 9.71 13.13 12.36
N SER A 345 9.86 11.85 12.02
CA SER A 345 8.75 10.91 11.92
C SER A 345 9.07 9.59 12.62
N VAL A 346 8.02 8.97 13.16
CA VAL A 346 8.05 7.61 13.71
C VAL A 346 6.66 7.00 13.61
N SER A 347 6.59 5.69 13.42
CA SER A 347 5.33 4.95 13.47
C SER A 347 5.03 4.49 14.89
N LEU A 348 3.84 4.83 15.39
CA LEU A 348 3.33 4.40 16.69
C LEU A 348 2.23 3.36 16.51
N MET A 349 2.24 2.34 17.38
CA MET A 349 1.23 1.30 17.41
C MET A 349 0.42 1.40 18.71
N TYR A 350 -0.89 1.57 18.56
CA TYR A 350 -1.85 1.56 19.66
C TYR A 350 -2.58 0.21 19.69
N LEU A 351 -2.61 -0.41 20.87
CA LEU A 351 -3.33 -1.66 21.11
C LEU A 351 -4.45 -1.42 22.11
N LEU A 352 -5.69 -1.71 21.72
CA LEU A 352 -6.85 -1.69 22.61
C LEU A 352 -7.11 -3.11 23.12
N ILE A 353 -7.04 -3.30 24.43
CA ILE A 353 -7.19 -4.60 25.10
C ILE A 353 -8.42 -4.56 26.02
N PRO A 354 -9.42 -5.43 25.81
CA PRO A 354 -10.56 -5.60 26.73
C PRO A 354 -10.12 -5.95 28.15
N ARG A 355 -10.91 -5.53 29.15
CA ARG A 355 -10.74 -5.88 30.57
C ARG A 355 -11.99 -6.45 31.18
#